data_AF-A0A6N7WT94-F1
#
_entry.id   AF-A0A6N7WT94-F1
#
_cell.length_a   1.000
_cell.length_b   1.000
_cell.length_c   1.000
_cell.angle_alpha   90.00
_cell.angle_beta   90.00
_cell.angle_gamma   90.00
#
_symmetry.space_group_name_H-M   'P 1'
#
loop_
_entity.id
_entity.type
_entity.pdbx_description
1 polymer ?
#
loop_
_entity_poly.entity_id
_entity_poly.type
_entity_poly.pdbx_seq_one_letter_code
_entity_poly.pdbx_strand_id
1 'polypeptide(L)' 'MDAKLSQISKARLASGLTIEDARKTLGMSYTPYKQREDNPELFSFGEMHSLYEEFNSDGRRIFKEWLLSFFGL' A
#
# COMPACT_ATOMS: atom_id res chain seq x y z
N MET A 1 -19.78 -9.60 -5.12
CA MET A 1 -19.17 -8.27 -5.26
C MET A 1 -17.67 -8.48 -5.36
N ASP A 2 -17.08 -8.23 -6.52
CA ASP A 2 -15.62 -8.21 -6.62
C ASP A 2 -15.12 -7.06 -5.74
N ALA A 3 -14.48 -7.40 -4.62
CA ALA A 3 -13.88 -6.41 -3.76
C ALA A 3 -12.77 -5.71 -4.56
N LYS A 4 -13.06 -4.50 -5.03
CA LYS A 4 -12.12 -3.71 -5.83
C LYS A 4 -10.88 -3.46 -4.99
N LEU A 5 -9.75 -4.04 -5.38
CA LEU A 5 -8.48 -3.88 -4.65
C LEU A 5 -8.12 -2.39 -4.53
N SER A 6 -7.65 -1.98 -3.35
CA SER A 6 -7.11 -0.64 -3.15
C SER A 6 -5.87 -0.43 -4.03
N GLN A 7 -5.52 0.83 -4.30
CA GLN A 7 -4.32 1.12 -5.06
C GLN A 7 -3.04 0.68 -4.34
N ILE A 8 -3.04 0.68 -3.00
CA ILE A 8 -1.94 0.15 -2.20
C ILE A 8 -1.83 -1.37 -2.38
N SER A 9 -2.95 -2.12 -2.37
CA SER A 9 -2.93 -3.54 -2.71
C SER A 9 -2.38 -3.81 -4.10
N LYS A 10 -2.77 -3.00 -5.08
CA LYS A 10 -2.30 -3.14 -6.47
C LYS A 10 -0.81 -2.85 -6.57
N ALA A 11 -0.32 -1.78 -5.93
CA ALA A 11 1.09 -1.44 -5.89
C ALA A 11 1.91 -2.59 -5.29
N ARG A 12 1.46 -3.11 -4.13
CA ARG A 12 2.09 -4.25 -3.46
C ARG A 12 2.16 -5.49 -4.35
N LEU A 13 1.03 -5.87 -4.97
CA LEU A 13 0.97 -7.04 -5.85
C LEU A 13 1.83 -6.86 -7.11
N ALA A 14 1.87 -5.66 -7.69
CA ALA A 14 2.75 -5.34 -8.82
C ALA A 14 4.24 -5.41 -8.44
N SER A 15 4.56 -5.22 -7.16
CA SER A 15 5.88 -5.45 -6.60
C SER A 15 6.18 -6.90 -6.22
N GLY A 16 5.24 -7.83 -6.43
CA GLY A 16 5.40 -9.23 -6.03
C GLY A 16 5.40 -9.45 -4.52
N LEU A 17 5.03 -8.43 -3.73
CA LEU A 17 5.00 -8.50 -2.28
C LEU A 17 3.71 -9.16 -1.79
N THR A 18 3.85 -10.07 -0.84
CA THR A 18 2.70 -10.62 -0.12
C THR A 18 2.24 -9.63 0.96
N ILE A 19 1.04 -9.86 1.52
CA ILE A 19 0.60 -9.11 2.72
C ILE A 19 1.58 -9.30 3.89
N GLU A 20 2.18 -10.48 3.98
CA GLU A 20 3.17 -10.82 5.02
C GLU A 20 4.42 -9.93 4.92
N ASP A 21 4.92 -9.71 3.71
CA ASP A 21 6.10 -8.88 3.49
C ASP A 21 5.80 -7.43 3.89
N ALA A 22 4.70 -6.88 3.39
CA ALA A 22 4.32 -5.49 3.64
C ALA A 22 4.00 -5.21 5.12
N ARG A 23 3.33 -6.14 5.82
CA ARG A 23 3.07 -5.95 7.26
C ARG A 23 4.34 -6.08 8.10
N LYS A 24 5.31 -6.90 7.68
CA LYS A 24 6.61 -7.04 8.36
C LYS A 24 7.41 -5.75 8.26
N THR A 25 7.43 -5.11 7.09
CA THR A 25 8.05 -3.80 6.89
C THR A 25 7.53 -2.75 7.88
N LEU A 26 6.23 -2.81 8.18
CA LEU A 26 5.58 -1.89 9.11
C LEU A 26 5.56 -2.36 10.57
N GLY A 27 6.10 -3.54 10.86
CA GLY A 27 6.05 -4.11 12.21
C GLY A 27 4.63 -4.41 12.72
N MET A 28 3.69 -4.72 11.82
CA MET A 28 2.27 -4.88 12.14
C MET A 28 1.79 -6.33 12.04
N SER A 29 0.71 -6.64 12.78
CA SER A 29 -0.06 -7.86 12.58
C SER A 29 -0.99 -7.75 11.36
N TYR A 30 -1.57 -8.88 10.94
CA TYR A 30 -2.38 -8.95 9.72
C TYR A 30 -3.59 -8.00 9.74
N THR A 31 -4.40 -8.03 10.79
CA THR A 31 -5.67 -7.28 10.83
C THR A 31 -5.49 -5.76 10.74
N PRO A 32 -4.58 -5.12 11.51
CA PRO A 32 -4.32 -3.69 11.40
C PRO A 32 -3.75 -3.27 10.05
N TYR A 33 -2.92 -4.11 9.44
CA TYR A 33 -2.41 -3.88 8.09
C TYR A 33 -3.56 -3.95 7.08
N LYS A 34 -4.38 -5.01 7.14
CA LYS A 34 -5.46 -5.22 6.19
C LYS A 34 -6.48 -4.10 6.23
N GLN A 35 -6.83 -3.62 7.42
CA GLN A 35 -7.69 -2.44 7.58
C GLN A 35 -7.13 -1.19 6.91
N ARG A 36 -5.83 -0.91 7.02
CA ARG A 36 -5.19 0.24 6.35
C ARG A 36 -5.08 0.03 4.85
N GLU A 37 -4.85 -1.20 4.42
CA GLU A 37 -4.83 -1.54 3.01
C GLU A 37 -6.22 -1.33 2.38
N ASP A 38 -7.30 -1.65 3.09
CA ASP A 38 -8.68 -1.42 2.66
C ASP A 38 -9.12 0.04 2.83
N ASN A 39 -8.55 0.77 3.80
CA ASN A 39 -8.72 2.21 4.01
C ASN A 39 -7.36 2.94 4.07
N PRO A 40 -6.79 3.32 2.91
CA PRO A 40 -5.47 3.94 2.82
C PRO A 40 -5.25 5.24 3.62
N GLU A 41 -6.31 5.96 3.99
CA GLU A 41 -6.25 7.16 4.84
C GLU A 41 -5.69 6.89 6.24
N LEU A 42 -5.73 5.63 6.68
CA LEU A 42 -5.25 5.22 8.00
C LEU A 42 -3.74 5.01 8.06
N PHE A 43 -3.04 5.02 6.92
CA PHE A 43 -1.58 5.02 6.92
C PHE A 43 -1.07 6.40 7.33
N SER A 44 -0.10 6.42 8.23
CA SER A 44 0.75 7.57 8.47
C SER A 44 1.71 7.79 7.29
N PHE A 45 2.22 9.02 7.16
CA PHE A 45 3.23 9.33 6.14
C PHE A 45 4.48 8.44 6.26
N GLY A 46 4.91 8.14 7.48
CA GLY A 46 6.05 7.25 7.73
C GLY A 46 5.80 5.82 7.21
N GLU A 47 4.61 5.27 7.47
CA GLU A 47 4.24 3.93 6.96
C GLU A 47 4.13 3.92 5.43
N MET A 48 3.58 4.98 4.83
CA MET A 48 3.52 5.15 3.37
C MET A 48 4.93 5.17 2.75
N HIS A 49 5.86 5.92 3.36
CA HIS A 49 7.25 5.99 2.90
C HIS A 49 7.96 4.64 3.04
N SER A 50 7.79 3.93 4.16
CA SER A 50 8.35 2.59 4.35
C SER A 50 7.83 1.59 3.32
N LEU A 51 6.54 1.60 3.00
CA LEU A 51 6.00 0.74 1.93
C LEU A 51 6.54 1.10 0.55
N TYR A 52 6.66 2.40 0.26
CA TYR A 52 7.18 2.88 -1.02
C TYR A 52 8.61 2.39 -1.28
N GLU A 53 9.45 2.33 -0.25
CA GLU A 53 10.83 1.85 -0.39
C GLU A 53 10.90 0.35 -0.75
N GLU A 54 9.94 -0.46 -0.28
CA GLU A 54 9.85 -1.88 -0.63
C GLU A 54 9.28 -2.14 -2.02
N PHE A 55 8.57 -1.18 -2.60
CA PHE A 55 7.99 -1.36 -3.93
C PHE A 55 9.06 -1.33 -5.02
N ASN A 56 8.88 -2.19 -6.02
CA ASN A 56 9.61 -2.12 -7.28
C ASN A 56 9.12 -0.94 -8.15
N SER A 57 9.69 -0.77 -9.34
CA SER A 57 9.33 0.32 -10.26
C SER A 57 7.83 0.40 -10.58
N ASP A 58 7.17 -0.74 -10.80
CA ASP A 58 5.75 -0.79 -11.15
C ASP A 58 4.85 -0.45 -9.96
N GLY A 59 5.17 -1.00 -8.78
CA GLY A 59 4.46 -0.67 -7.55
C GLY A 59 4.61 0.81 -7.18
N ARG A 60 5.83 1.36 -7.29
CA ARG A 60 6.10 2.79 -7.06
C ARG A 60 5.30 3.68 -8.01
N ARG A 61 5.16 3.30 -9.28
CA ARG A 61 4.33 4.03 -10.25
C ARG A 61 2.85 4.06 -9.82
N ILE A 62 2.27 2.89 -9.52
CA ILE A 62 0.86 2.79 -9.07
C ILE A 62 0.64 3.58 -7.77
N PHE A 63 1.57 3.46 -6.83
CA PHE A 63 1.50 4.17 -5.56
C PHE A 63 1.58 5.69 -5.74
N LYS A 64 2.43 6.17 -6.64
CA LYS A 64 2.53 7.60 -6.97
C LYS A 64 1.25 8.14 -7.63
N GLU A 65 0.68 7.40 -8.59
CA GLU A 65 -0.60 7.75 -9.21
C GLU A 65 -1.72 7.86 -8.17
N TRP A 66 -1.73 6.95 -7.21
CA TRP A 66 -2.67 7.00 -6.09
C TRP A 66 -2.42 8.19 -5.17
N LEU A 67 -1.17 8.48 -4.78
CA LEU A 67 -0.86 9.64 -3.94
C LEU A 67 -1.28 10.96 -4.61
N LEU A 68 -1.05 11.11 -5.91
CA LEU A 68 -1.51 12.29 -6.65
C LEU A 68 -3.03 12.42 -6.58
N SER A 69 -3.75 11.33 -6.90
CA SER A 69 -5.21 11.30 -6.79
C SER A 69 -5.72 11.55 -5.37
N PHE A 70 -4.99 11.08 -4.34
CA PHE A 70 -5.33 11.24 -2.94
C PHE A 70 -5.27 12.71 -2.51
N PHE A 71 -4.25 13.43 -2.97
CA PHE A 71 -4.10 14.86 -2.70
C PHE A 71 -4.84 15.76 -3.70
N GLY A 72 -5.55 15.19 -4.68
CA GLY A 72 -6.25 15.94 -5.72
C GLY A 72 -5.32 16.69 -6.68
N LEU A 73 -4.14 16.14 -6.93
CA LEU A 73 -3.08 16.68 -7.79
C LEU A 73 -3.01 16.00 -9.17
#